data_AF-A0AAV5FH63-F1
#
_entry.id   AF-A0AAV5FH63-F1
#
_cell.length_a   1.000
_cell.length_b   1.000
_cell.length_c   1.000
_cell.angle_alpha   90.00
_cell.angle_beta   90.00
_cell.angle_gamma   90.00
#
_symmetry.space_group_name_H-M   'P 1'
#
loop_
_entity.id
_entity.type
_entity.pdbx_description
1 polymer ?
#
loop_
_entity_poly.entity_id
_entity_poly.type
_entity_poly.pdbx_seq_one_letter_code
_entity_poly.pdbx_strand_id
1 'polypeptide(L)'
;MMNPEMMRLAQEQMRRMSPDDLAAMQRQFMANPDLLKFASESMKNMTADDVRRAAQQLNQARPEDMRAMAQKIASATPEELAAVKAQADAQMTHAMAGARTLKKQGNELHGRGQYSDAAAKYKLAKDTLTNIPSSAAHSLQLQCALNLMACYLKIGKFDECVSEGSDVLAYDSSNVKAYYRRGQAYKELGEIQAAVADLRKASELSPDDETIAEALKDAEEKLGSSPVESDDNFQPSSSQIVVEKPKEMLMNDQGTGQSSSSTSSAPLPTADMQEAMKNSMKDPAMQQMLASMMKNISPEMMASMSEQFGMKLSTEDAAKAQQAMSSLSAEDLNRMMIWMERARQGVEVARKTKDWLLGKRGFILAIVLLILAFILRQLGFIGG
;
A
#
# COMPACT_ATOMS: atom_id res chain seq x y z
N MET A 1 13.58 -8.55 -1.85
CA MET A 1 13.23 -7.88 -0.57
C MET A 1 11.72 -7.81 -0.49
N MET A 2 11.11 -8.14 0.66
CA MET A 2 9.65 -8.02 0.85
C MET A 2 9.23 -6.55 0.78
N ASN A 3 8.10 -6.26 0.13
CA ASN A 3 7.49 -4.93 0.11
C ASN A 3 7.15 -4.49 1.56
N PRO A 4 7.43 -3.24 1.97
CA PRO A 4 7.08 -2.70 3.30
C PRO A 4 5.64 -2.95 3.73
N GLU A 5 4.70 -2.95 2.77
CA GLU A 5 3.29 -3.22 3.06
C GLU A 5 3.05 -4.70 3.45
N MET A 6 3.77 -5.62 2.81
CA MET A 6 3.71 -7.06 3.12
C MET A 6 4.22 -7.31 4.54
N MET A 7 5.30 -6.64 4.95
CA MET A 7 5.84 -6.77 6.30
C MET A 7 4.85 -6.26 7.34
N ARG A 8 4.17 -5.14 7.07
CA ARG A 8 3.12 -4.60 7.95
C ARG A 8 1.96 -5.59 8.11
N LEU A 9 1.48 -6.16 7.00
CA LEU A 9 0.41 -7.16 7.00
C LEU A 9 0.80 -8.43 7.76
N ALA A 10 2.03 -8.93 7.54
CA ALA A 10 2.56 -10.09 8.26
C ALA A 10 2.69 -9.82 9.77
N GLN A 11 3.16 -8.64 10.17
CA GLN A 11 3.24 -8.22 11.58
C GLN A 11 1.86 -8.11 12.23
N GLU A 12 0.88 -7.56 11.51
CA GLU A 12 -0.50 -7.48 12.00
C GLU A 12 -1.11 -8.86 12.22
N GLN A 13 -0.86 -9.81 11.31
CA GLN A 13 -1.30 -11.20 11.49
C GLN A 13 -0.61 -11.89 12.68
N MET A 14 0.70 -11.69 12.86
CA MET A 14 1.43 -12.23 14.01
C MET A 14 0.94 -11.65 15.35
N ARG A 15 0.52 -10.38 15.39
CA ARG A 15 -0.09 -9.76 16.58
C ARG A 15 -1.44 -10.35 16.96
N ARG A 16 -2.16 -10.93 16.01
CA ARG A 16 -3.48 -11.55 16.22
C ARG A 16 -3.40 -13.01 16.65
N MET A 17 -2.24 -13.66 16.49
CA MET A 17 -2.04 -15.04 16.91
C MET A 17 -1.82 -15.14 18.43
N SER A 18 -2.32 -16.22 19.03
CA SER A 18 -2.04 -16.51 20.43
C SER A 18 -0.55 -16.88 20.61
N PRO A 19 0.04 -16.68 21.80
CA PRO A 19 1.42 -17.12 22.08
C PRO A 19 1.65 -18.61 21.83
N ASP A 20 0.63 -19.45 22.08
CA ASP A 20 0.69 -20.89 21.86
C ASP A 20 0.71 -21.24 20.37
N ASP A 21 -0.12 -20.56 19.56
CA ASP A 21 -0.13 -20.75 18.11
C ASP A 21 1.19 -20.26 17.49
N LEU A 22 1.76 -19.17 18.00
CA LEU A 22 3.06 -18.65 17.56
C LEU A 22 4.20 -19.64 17.88
N ALA A 23 4.19 -20.23 19.08
CA ALA A 23 5.16 -21.24 19.49
C ALA A 23 5.02 -22.54 18.68
N ALA A 24 3.79 -22.97 18.39
CA ALA A 24 3.52 -24.12 17.52
C ALA A 24 4.05 -23.87 16.10
N MET A 25 3.79 -22.68 15.56
CA MET A 25 4.30 -22.26 14.26
C MET A 25 5.83 -22.21 14.21
N GLN A 26 6.48 -21.65 15.24
CA GLN A 26 7.95 -21.64 15.35
C GLN A 26 8.54 -23.05 15.42
N ARG A 27 7.94 -23.97 16.17
CA ARG A 27 8.37 -25.38 16.23
C ARG A 27 8.25 -26.07 14.87
N GLN A 28 7.16 -25.82 14.14
CA GLN A 28 6.97 -26.35 12.79
C GLN A 28 8.01 -25.78 11.80
N PHE A 29 8.31 -24.48 11.88
CA PHE A 29 9.37 -23.87 11.07
C PHE A 29 10.76 -24.45 11.36
N MET A 30 11.08 -24.76 12.61
CA MET A 30 12.36 -25.37 12.97
C MET A 30 12.42 -26.87 12.61
N ALA A 31 11.29 -27.56 12.60
CA ALA A 31 11.21 -28.96 12.19
C ALA A 31 11.33 -29.15 10.68
N ASN A 32 10.98 -28.14 9.87
CA ASN A 32 11.05 -28.21 8.41
C ASN A 32 11.62 -26.90 7.82
N PRO A 33 12.96 -26.78 7.67
CA PRO A 33 13.58 -25.60 7.10
C PRO A 33 13.20 -25.35 5.63
N ASP A 34 12.81 -26.39 4.89
CA ASP A 34 12.33 -26.27 3.50
C ASP A 34 10.97 -25.58 3.42
N LEU A 35 10.15 -25.66 4.47
CA LEU A 35 8.90 -24.91 4.60
C LEU A 35 9.14 -23.39 4.52
N LEU A 36 10.22 -22.90 5.14
CA LEU A 36 10.58 -21.48 5.10
C LEU A 36 10.98 -21.06 3.69
N LYS A 37 11.79 -21.89 3.02
CA LYS A 37 12.20 -21.66 1.64
C LYS A 37 10.98 -21.63 0.72
N PHE A 38 10.08 -22.60 0.86
CA PHE A 38 8.82 -22.67 0.13
C PHE A 38 7.93 -21.44 0.35
N ALA A 39 7.73 -21.03 1.61
CA ALA A 39 6.95 -19.84 1.94
C ALA A 39 7.60 -18.58 1.36
N SER A 40 8.93 -18.46 1.46
CA SER A 40 9.67 -17.31 0.92
C SER A 40 9.61 -17.22 -0.60
N GLU A 41 9.70 -18.35 -1.30
CA GLU A 41 9.61 -18.43 -2.76
C GLU A 41 8.19 -18.15 -3.24
N SER A 42 7.17 -18.65 -2.55
CA SER A 42 5.76 -18.37 -2.85
C SER A 42 5.45 -16.88 -2.68
N MET A 43 5.99 -16.25 -1.62
CA MET A 43 5.83 -14.81 -1.39
C MET A 43 6.58 -13.93 -2.38
N LYS A 44 7.60 -14.45 -3.08
CA LYS A 44 8.41 -13.67 -4.04
C LYS A 44 7.59 -13.15 -5.23
N ASN A 45 6.53 -13.86 -5.60
CA ASN A 45 5.70 -13.54 -6.77
C ASN A 45 4.34 -12.95 -6.41
N MET A 46 4.03 -12.76 -5.12
CA MET A 46 2.77 -12.18 -4.67
C MET A 46 2.84 -10.66 -4.68
N THR A 47 1.78 -10.01 -5.18
CA THR A 47 1.59 -8.57 -5.03
C THR A 47 1.00 -8.24 -3.66
N ALA A 48 1.00 -6.96 -3.28
CA ALA A 48 0.38 -6.51 -2.02
C ALA A 48 -1.11 -6.88 -1.97
N ASP A 49 -1.82 -6.78 -3.10
CA ASP A 49 -3.23 -7.18 -3.20
C ASP A 49 -3.42 -8.69 -3.07
N ASP A 50 -2.51 -9.49 -3.63
CA ASP A 50 -2.54 -10.95 -3.47
C ASP A 50 -2.40 -11.34 -1.99
N VAL A 51 -1.54 -10.64 -1.24
CA VAL A 51 -1.39 -10.89 0.21
C VAL A 51 -2.60 -10.40 1.00
N ARG A 52 -3.19 -9.24 0.65
CA ARG A 52 -4.45 -8.80 1.28
C ARG A 52 -5.57 -9.82 1.08
N ARG A 53 -5.70 -10.38 -0.12
CA ARG A 53 -6.69 -11.44 -0.41
C ARG A 53 -6.40 -12.73 0.34
N ALA A 54 -5.15 -13.18 0.35
CA ALA A 54 -4.77 -14.35 1.12
C ALA A 54 -5.09 -14.16 2.61
N ALA A 55 -4.82 -12.98 3.16
CA ALA A 55 -5.17 -12.63 4.54
C ALA A 55 -6.70 -12.59 4.78
N GLN A 56 -7.49 -12.10 3.82
CA GLN A 56 -8.95 -12.13 3.89
C GLN A 56 -9.49 -13.56 3.86
N GLN A 57 -8.96 -14.42 2.98
CA GLN A 57 -9.33 -15.84 2.92
C GLN A 57 -8.97 -16.57 4.20
N LEU A 58 -7.79 -16.28 4.77
CA LEU A 58 -7.38 -16.81 6.07
C LEU A 58 -8.32 -16.35 7.19
N ASN A 59 -8.77 -15.08 7.18
CA ASN A 59 -9.74 -14.58 8.15
C ASN A 59 -11.14 -15.22 8.02
N GLN A 60 -11.49 -15.72 6.83
CA GLN A 60 -12.77 -16.40 6.57
C GLN A 60 -12.70 -17.92 6.83
N ALA A 61 -11.49 -18.49 6.88
CA ALA A 61 -11.30 -19.91 7.13
C ALA A 61 -11.56 -20.25 8.61
N ARG A 62 -12.20 -21.40 8.86
CA ARG A 62 -12.42 -21.85 10.24
C ARG A 62 -11.06 -22.22 10.86
N PRO A 63 -10.83 -21.94 12.15
CA PRO A 63 -9.59 -22.30 12.83
C PRO A 63 -9.23 -23.80 12.73
N GLU A 64 -10.22 -24.67 12.68
CA GLU A 64 -10.04 -26.12 12.49
C GLU A 64 -9.49 -26.47 11.10
N ASP A 65 -10.01 -25.84 10.05
CA ASP A 65 -9.57 -26.06 8.67
C ASP A 65 -8.11 -25.58 8.49
N MET A 66 -7.76 -24.44 9.10
CA MET A 66 -6.40 -23.92 9.10
C MET A 66 -5.43 -24.84 9.84
N ARG A 67 -5.82 -25.39 10.99
CA ARG A 67 -5.00 -26.36 11.74
C ARG A 67 -4.81 -27.66 10.96
N ALA A 68 -5.85 -28.17 10.32
CA ALA A 68 -5.77 -29.36 9.48
C ALA A 68 -4.84 -29.13 8.27
N MET A 69 -4.92 -27.96 7.63
CA MET A 69 -4.01 -27.57 6.55
C MET A 69 -2.57 -27.47 7.05
N ALA A 70 -2.33 -26.77 8.16
CA ALA A 70 -1.01 -26.60 8.75
C ALA A 70 -0.39 -27.93 9.16
N GLN A 71 -1.16 -28.85 9.73
CA GLN A 71 -0.70 -30.21 10.05
C GLN A 71 -0.34 -30.99 8.79
N LYS A 72 -1.18 -30.96 7.75
CA LYS A 72 -0.89 -31.62 6.46
C LYS A 72 0.38 -31.10 5.81
N ILE A 73 0.58 -29.78 5.82
CA ILE A 73 1.79 -29.16 5.28
C ILE A 73 3.00 -29.52 6.14
N ALA A 74 2.87 -29.52 7.48
CA ALA A 74 3.96 -29.86 8.38
C ALA A 74 4.36 -31.35 8.32
N SER A 75 3.43 -32.24 8.00
CA SER A 75 3.70 -33.68 7.82
C SER A 75 4.14 -34.05 6.39
N ALA A 76 3.99 -33.14 5.43
CA ALA A 76 4.36 -33.39 4.04
C ALA A 76 5.89 -33.38 3.88
N THR A 77 6.38 -34.35 3.13
CA THR A 77 7.78 -34.38 2.70
C THR A 77 8.08 -33.23 1.73
N PRO A 78 9.35 -32.77 1.63
CA PRO A 78 9.74 -31.79 0.63
C PRO A 78 9.38 -32.19 -0.81
N GLU A 79 9.45 -33.48 -1.13
CA GLU A 79 9.08 -34.02 -2.44
C GLU A 79 7.57 -33.91 -2.70
N GLU A 80 6.72 -34.24 -1.72
CA GLU A 80 5.27 -34.09 -1.82
C GLU A 80 4.86 -32.62 -1.95
N LEU A 81 5.47 -31.73 -1.17
CA LEU A 81 5.19 -30.29 -1.24
C LEU A 81 5.61 -29.70 -2.59
N ALA A 82 6.75 -30.11 -3.12
CA ALA A 82 7.21 -29.74 -4.45
C ALA A 82 6.28 -30.26 -5.55
N ALA A 83 5.80 -31.49 -5.43
CA ALA A 83 4.84 -32.08 -6.38
C ALA A 83 3.49 -31.36 -6.37
N VAL A 84 2.95 -31.05 -5.18
CA VAL A 84 1.69 -30.29 -5.03
C VAL A 84 1.82 -28.89 -5.64
N LYS A 85 2.95 -28.20 -5.38
CA LYS A 85 3.20 -26.89 -5.99
C LYS A 85 3.34 -26.98 -7.50
N ALA A 86 4.10 -27.94 -8.02
CA ALA A 86 4.24 -28.14 -9.47
C ALA A 86 2.89 -28.41 -10.12
N GLN A 87 2.03 -29.20 -9.48
CA GLN A 87 0.68 -29.45 -9.94
C GLN A 87 -0.19 -28.19 -9.93
N ALA A 88 -0.15 -27.41 -8.85
CA ALA A 88 -0.87 -26.14 -8.75
C ALA A 88 -0.41 -25.13 -9.81
N ASP A 89 0.91 -24.98 -9.97
CA ASP A 89 1.53 -24.10 -10.97
C ASP A 89 1.14 -24.52 -12.40
N ALA A 90 1.13 -25.83 -12.68
CA ALA A 90 0.71 -26.37 -13.97
C ALA A 90 -0.78 -26.12 -14.24
N GLN A 91 -1.65 -26.33 -13.23
CA GLN A 91 -3.08 -26.04 -13.33
C GLN A 91 -3.35 -24.55 -13.59
N MET A 92 -2.68 -23.66 -12.85
CA MET A 92 -2.77 -22.21 -13.04
C MET A 92 -2.31 -21.81 -14.45
N THR A 93 -1.18 -22.37 -14.91
CA THR A 93 -0.65 -22.12 -16.25
C THR A 93 -1.61 -22.56 -17.34
N HIS A 94 -2.19 -23.75 -17.19
CA HIS A 94 -3.19 -24.29 -18.13
C HIS A 94 -4.45 -23.43 -18.17
N ALA A 95 -4.98 -23.05 -17.01
CA ALA A 95 -6.15 -22.19 -16.92
C ALA A 95 -5.90 -20.79 -17.55
N MET A 96 -4.72 -20.21 -17.30
CA MET A 96 -4.30 -18.94 -17.92
C MET A 96 -4.21 -19.05 -19.45
N ALA A 97 -3.62 -20.13 -19.97
CA ALA A 97 -3.53 -20.36 -21.41
C ALA A 97 -4.93 -20.55 -22.05
N GLY A 98 -5.80 -21.32 -21.39
CA GLY A 98 -7.19 -21.50 -21.79
C GLY A 98 -7.95 -20.18 -21.84
N ALA A 99 -7.88 -19.37 -20.78
CA ALA A 99 -8.54 -18.06 -20.72
C ALA A 99 -8.04 -17.09 -21.80
N ARG A 100 -6.73 -17.06 -22.09
CA ARG A 100 -6.18 -16.26 -23.20
C ARG A 100 -6.73 -16.69 -24.56
N THR A 101 -6.86 -18.00 -24.76
CA THR A 101 -7.40 -18.59 -25.99
C THR A 101 -8.88 -18.24 -26.16
N LEU A 102 -9.67 -18.36 -25.09
CA LEU A 102 -11.07 -17.96 -25.05
C LEU A 102 -11.25 -16.47 -25.32
N LYS A 103 -10.42 -15.60 -24.71
CA LYS A 103 -10.43 -14.15 -25.01
C LYS A 103 -10.17 -13.90 -26.50
N LYS A 104 -9.18 -14.58 -27.10
CA LYS A 104 -8.88 -14.44 -28.52
C LYS A 104 -10.07 -14.85 -29.40
N GLN A 105 -10.70 -15.99 -29.11
CA GLN A 105 -11.93 -16.42 -29.80
C GLN A 105 -13.07 -15.40 -29.63
N GLY A 106 -13.25 -14.85 -28.43
CA GLY A 106 -14.21 -13.79 -28.17
C GLY A 106 -13.95 -12.53 -29.02
N ASN A 107 -12.67 -12.12 -29.14
CA ASN A 107 -12.29 -10.98 -29.99
C ASN A 107 -12.61 -11.24 -31.47
N GLU A 108 -12.34 -12.45 -31.96
CA GLU A 108 -12.64 -12.85 -33.35
C GLU A 108 -14.16 -12.84 -33.62
N LEU A 109 -14.96 -13.40 -32.71
CA LEU A 109 -16.42 -13.40 -32.81
C LEU A 109 -16.99 -11.97 -32.73
N HIS A 110 -16.46 -11.14 -31.82
CA HIS A 110 -16.84 -9.74 -31.70
C HIS A 110 -16.55 -8.97 -32.99
N GLY A 111 -15.39 -9.20 -33.61
CA GLY A 111 -15.03 -8.60 -34.90
C GLY A 111 -15.96 -8.99 -36.05
N ARG A 112 -16.63 -10.14 -35.95
CA ARG A 112 -17.66 -10.62 -36.90
C ARG A 112 -19.07 -10.14 -36.55
N GLY A 113 -19.24 -9.36 -35.48
CA GLY A 113 -20.56 -8.94 -34.99
C GLY A 113 -21.35 -10.03 -34.26
N GLN A 114 -20.74 -11.19 -33.98
CA GLN A 114 -21.37 -12.29 -33.22
C GLN A 114 -21.27 -12.01 -31.72
N TYR A 115 -21.95 -10.96 -31.25
CA TYR A 115 -21.78 -10.44 -29.89
C TYR A 115 -22.26 -11.40 -28.79
N SER A 116 -23.31 -12.19 -29.03
CA SER A 116 -23.78 -13.20 -28.07
C SER A 116 -22.74 -14.31 -27.86
N ASP A 117 -22.17 -14.82 -28.95
CA ASP A 117 -21.13 -15.85 -28.88
C ASP A 117 -19.83 -15.30 -28.26
N ALA A 118 -19.48 -14.06 -28.62
CA ALA A 118 -18.34 -13.36 -28.02
C ALA A 118 -18.50 -13.20 -26.50
N ALA A 119 -19.69 -12.77 -26.05
CA ALA A 119 -20.01 -12.65 -24.63
C ALA A 119 -19.82 -13.99 -23.90
N ALA A 120 -20.31 -15.09 -24.47
CA ALA A 120 -20.13 -16.43 -23.89
C ALA A 120 -18.65 -16.80 -23.73
N LYS A 121 -17.80 -16.47 -24.72
CA LYS A 121 -16.35 -16.72 -24.64
C LYS A 121 -15.67 -15.86 -23.58
N TYR A 122 -15.98 -14.57 -23.49
CA TYR A 122 -15.40 -13.70 -22.47
C TYR A 122 -15.82 -14.09 -21.07
N LYS A 123 -17.10 -14.44 -20.87
CA LYS A 123 -17.61 -14.92 -19.58
C LYS A 123 -16.87 -16.19 -19.15
N LEU A 124 -16.77 -17.18 -20.04
CA LEU A 124 -16.04 -18.42 -19.74
C LEU A 124 -14.55 -18.14 -19.43
N ALA A 125 -13.91 -17.23 -20.15
CA ALA A 125 -12.53 -16.83 -19.88
C ALA A 125 -12.38 -16.18 -18.49
N LYS A 126 -13.31 -15.29 -18.11
CA LYS A 126 -13.34 -14.64 -16.80
C LYS A 126 -13.52 -15.67 -15.67
N ASP A 127 -14.52 -16.55 -15.81
CA ASP A 127 -14.89 -17.54 -14.80
C ASP A 127 -13.78 -18.57 -14.57
N THR A 128 -13.03 -18.93 -15.61
CA THR A 128 -11.85 -19.82 -15.52
C THR A 128 -10.76 -19.26 -14.62
N LEU A 129 -10.71 -17.93 -14.44
CA LEU A 129 -9.66 -17.24 -13.70
C LEU A 129 -10.06 -16.90 -12.25
N THR A 130 -11.32 -17.09 -11.85
CA THR A 130 -11.89 -16.59 -10.56
C THR A 130 -11.07 -16.98 -9.34
N ASN A 131 -10.50 -18.18 -9.35
CA ASN A 131 -9.76 -18.74 -8.20
C ASN A 131 -8.24 -18.74 -8.39
N ILE A 132 -7.71 -17.98 -9.35
CA ILE A 132 -6.27 -17.90 -9.61
C ILE A 132 -5.72 -16.64 -8.96
N PRO A 133 -5.01 -16.74 -7.81
CA PRO A 133 -4.45 -15.59 -7.10
C PRO A 133 -3.19 -15.08 -7.82
N SER A 134 -3.40 -14.43 -8.97
CA SER A 134 -2.32 -13.87 -9.78
C SER A 134 -2.74 -12.52 -10.34
N SER A 135 -1.89 -11.51 -10.17
CA SER A 135 -2.08 -10.20 -10.80
C SER A 135 -2.29 -10.27 -12.31
N ALA A 136 -1.61 -11.21 -13.00
CA ALA A 136 -1.80 -11.44 -14.43
C ALA A 136 -3.16 -12.06 -14.76
N ALA A 137 -3.68 -12.95 -13.91
CA ALA A 137 -5.02 -13.50 -14.04
C ALA A 137 -6.07 -12.40 -13.85
N HIS A 138 -5.93 -11.57 -12.81
CA HIS A 138 -6.83 -10.45 -12.56
C HIS A 138 -6.83 -9.42 -13.68
N SER A 139 -5.66 -9.07 -14.21
CA SER A 139 -5.55 -8.18 -15.37
C SER A 139 -6.28 -8.75 -16.59
N LEU A 140 -6.23 -10.07 -16.77
CA LEU A 140 -6.92 -10.76 -17.85
C LEU A 140 -8.45 -10.86 -17.60
N GLN A 141 -8.87 -11.07 -16.36
CA GLN A 141 -10.28 -11.02 -15.96
C GLN A 141 -10.88 -9.65 -16.23
N LEU A 142 -10.20 -8.57 -15.82
CA LEU A 142 -10.65 -7.20 -16.06
C LEU A 142 -10.81 -6.93 -17.56
N GLN A 143 -9.86 -7.35 -18.38
CA GLN A 143 -9.97 -7.25 -19.83
C GLN A 143 -11.19 -8.02 -20.38
N CYS A 144 -11.44 -9.23 -19.90
CA CYS A 144 -12.58 -10.03 -20.33
C CYS A 144 -13.91 -9.43 -19.87
N ALA A 145 -14.00 -8.94 -18.62
CA ALA A 145 -15.19 -8.28 -18.09
C ALA A 145 -15.52 -7.01 -18.89
N LEU A 146 -14.53 -6.18 -19.18
CA LEU A 146 -14.70 -5.00 -20.01
C LEU A 146 -15.20 -5.35 -21.42
N ASN A 147 -14.65 -6.39 -22.06
CA ASN A 147 -15.13 -6.83 -23.37
C ASN A 147 -16.53 -7.48 -23.31
N LEU A 148 -16.84 -8.17 -22.21
CA LEU A 148 -18.16 -8.73 -21.94
C LEU A 148 -19.22 -7.63 -21.82
N MET A 149 -18.95 -6.56 -21.05
CA MET A 149 -19.82 -5.38 -20.97
C MET A 149 -20.08 -4.78 -22.35
N ALA A 150 -19.05 -4.65 -23.19
CA ALA A 150 -19.22 -4.14 -24.55
C ALA A 150 -20.15 -5.04 -25.39
N CYS A 151 -20.07 -6.37 -25.23
CA CYS A 151 -20.99 -7.30 -25.90
C CYS A 151 -22.42 -7.15 -25.36
N TYR A 152 -22.58 -7.04 -24.05
CA TYR A 152 -23.88 -6.88 -23.40
C TYR A 152 -24.62 -5.63 -23.88
N LEU A 153 -23.93 -4.50 -24.02
CA LEU A 153 -24.50 -3.30 -24.64
C LEU A 153 -25.00 -3.55 -26.07
N LYS A 154 -24.26 -4.33 -26.87
CA LYS A 154 -24.63 -4.63 -28.27
C LYS A 154 -25.82 -5.58 -28.40
N ILE A 155 -26.07 -6.43 -27.41
CA ILE A 155 -27.17 -7.42 -27.44
C ILE A 155 -28.34 -7.05 -26.53
N GLY A 156 -28.36 -5.85 -25.95
CA GLY A 156 -29.45 -5.36 -25.11
C GLY A 156 -29.52 -5.96 -23.70
N LYS A 157 -28.44 -6.58 -23.22
CA LYS A 157 -28.33 -7.16 -21.87
C LYS A 157 -27.86 -6.12 -20.87
N PHE A 158 -28.67 -5.08 -20.67
CA PHE A 158 -28.25 -3.89 -19.93
C PHE A 158 -28.09 -4.15 -18.43
N ASP A 159 -28.99 -4.91 -17.82
CA ASP A 159 -28.87 -5.31 -16.41
C ASP A 159 -27.57 -6.07 -16.13
N GLU A 160 -27.22 -7.04 -17.00
CA GLU A 160 -25.96 -7.77 -16.86
C GLU A 160 -24.74 -6.87 -17.11
N CYS A 161 -24.83 -5.87 -17.99
CA CYS A 161 -23.78 -4.87 -18.16
C CYS A 161 -23.59 -4.03 -16.88
N VAL A 162 -24.69 -3.64 -16.22
CA VAL A 162 -24.66 -2.89 -14.96
C VAL A 162 -24.02 -3.70 -13.84
N SER A 163 -24.41 -4.97 -13.70
CA SER A 163 -23.81 -5.88 -12.71
C SER A 163 -22.30 -6.03 -12.94
N GLU A 164 -21.89 -6.34 -14.18
CA GLU A 164 -20.46 -6.49 -14.52
C GLU A 164 -19.67 -5.20 -14.31
N GLY A 165 -20.25 -4.05 -14.66
CA GLY A 165 -19.61 -2.74 -14.44
C GLY A 165 -19.42 -2.43 -12.97
N SER A 166 -20.40 -2.79 -12.14
CA SER A 166 -20.33 -2.61 -10.68
C SER A 166 -19.24 -3.50 -10.06
N ASP A 167 -19.14 -4.75 -10.51
CA ASP A 167 -18.06 -5.65 -10.11
C ASP A 167 -16.70 -5.05 -10.49
N VAL A 168 -16.53 -4.60 -11.74
CA VAL A 168 -15.28 -3.99 -12.20
C VAL A 168 -14.90 -2.77 -11.35
N LEU A 169 -15.86 -1.88 -11.07
CA LEU A 169 -15.62 -0.65 -10.31
C LEU A 169 -15.38 -0.88 -8.82
N ALA A 170 -15.86 -2.01 -8.27
CA ALA A 170 -15.50 -2.42 -6.91
C ALA A 170 -14.00 -2.76 -6.78
N TYR A 171 -13.36 -3.19 -7.88
CA TYR A 171 -11.93 -3.52 -7.91
C TYR A 171 -11.05 -2.40 -8.48
N ASP A 172 -11.50 -1.75 -9.54
CA ASP A 172 -10.83 -0.61 -10.19
C ASP A 172 -11.79 0.57 -10.23
N SER A 173 -11.82 1.33 -9.13
CA SER A 173 -12.72 2.46 -8.93
C SER A 173 -12.47 3.64 -9.87
N SER A 174 -11.37 3.58 -10.64
CA SER A 174 -10.97 4.58 -11.65
C SER A 174 -11.15 4.09 -13.08
N ASN A 175 -11.85 2.97 -13.31
CA ASN A 175 -11.97 2.40 -14.64
C ASN A 175 -12.92 3.20 -15.53
N VAL A 176 -12.36 4.06 -16.39
CA VAL A 176 -13.11 4.91 -17.33
C VAL A 176 -14.07 4.10 -18.21
N LYS A 177 -13.61 2.96 -18.75
CA LYS A 177 -14.43 2.12 -19.65
C LYS A 177 -15.61 1.48 -18.92
N ALA A 178 -15.46 1.14 -17.65
CA ALA A 178 -16.54 0.57 -16.86
C ALA A 178 -17.62 1.64 -16.56
N TYR A 179 -17.22 2.84 -16.10
CA TYR A 179 -18.16 3.95 -15.93
C TYR A 179 -18.89 4.29 -17.23
N TYR A 180 -18.16 4.46 -18.33
CA TYR A 180 -18.76 4.79 -19.62
C TYR A 180 -19.79 3.73 -20.07
N ARG A 181 -19.43 2.44 -20.01
CA ARG A 181 -20.31 1.35 -20.46
C ARG A 181 -21.49 1.10 -19.53
N ARG A 182 -21.29 1.23 -18.21
CA ARG A 182 -22.37 1.12 -17.23
C ARG A 182 -23.33 2.30 -17.34
N GLY A 183 -22.81 3.52 -17.54
CA GLY A 183 -23.62 4.71 -17.83
C GLY A 183 -24.43 4.58 -19.11
N GLN A 184 -23.86 4.01 -20.17
CA GLN A 184 -24.62 3.66 -21.38
C GLN A 184 -25.74 2.64 -21.08
N ALA A 185 -25.48 1.60 -20.30
CA ALA A 185 -26.49 0.61 -19.94
C ALA A 185 -27.63 1.23 -19.12
N TYR A 186 -27.32 2.07 -18.13
CA TYR A 186 -28.34 2.81 -17.36
C TYR A 186 -29.21 3.70 -18.25
N LYS A 187 -28.59 4.35 -19.24
CA LYS A 187 -29.34 5.19 -20.20
C LYS A 187 -30.37 4.38 -20.98
N GLU A 188 -29.98 3.18 -21.44
CA GLU A 188 -30.90 2.28 -22.17
C GLU A 188 -31.97 1.65 -21.26
N LEU A 189 -31.68 1.51 -19.96
CA LEU A 189 -32.67 1.10 -18.95
C LEU A 189 -33.63 2.22 -18.53
N GLY A 190 -33.39 3.46 -18.97
CA GLY A 190 -34.18 4.63 -18.55
C GLY A 190 -33.76 5.20 -17.19
N GLU A 191 -32.72 4.67 -16.55
CA GLU A 191 -32.17 5.21 -15.31
C GLU A 191 -31.22 6.39 -15.61
N ILE A 192 -31.82 7.48 -16.12
CA ILE A 192 -31.06 8.61 -16.69
C ILE A 192 -30.18 9.31 -15.64
N GLN A 193 -30.64 9.43 -14.39
CA GLN A 193 -29.84 10.03 -13.32
C GLN A 193 -28.56 9.22 -13.04
N ALA A 194 -28.67 7.89 -13.00
CA ALA A 194 -27.52 7.00 -12.81
C ALA A 194 -26.57 7.05 -14.02
N ALA A 195 -27.13 7.12 -15.24
CA ALA A 195 -26.36 7.28 -16.46
C ALA A 195 -25.51 8.56 -16.46
N VAL A 196 -26.11 9.71 -16.11
CA VAL A 196 -25.40 10.99 -16.01
C VAL A 196 -24.30 10.93 -14.95
N ALA A 197 -24.57 10.32 -13.79
CA ALA A 197 -23.57 10.19 -12.72
C ALA A 197 -22.33 9.40 -13.18
N ASP A 198 -22.54 8.25 -13.82
CA ASP A 198 -21.45 7.42 -14.34
C ASP A 198 -20.69 8.09 -15.49
N LEU A 199 -21.41 8.69 -16.45
CA LEU A 199 -20.81 9.37 -17.60
C LEU A 199 -20.04 10.63 -17.19
N ARG A 200 -20.53 11.38 -16.20
CA ARG A 200 -19.80 12.50 -15.60
C ARG A 200 -18.51 12.00 -14.95
N LYS A 201 -18.57 10.89 -14.22
CA LYS A 201 -17.37 10.31 -13.63
C LYS A 201 -16.36 9.84 -14.68
N ALA A 202 -16.82 9.23 -15.76
CA ALA A 202 -15.98 8.87 -16.89
C ALA A 202 -15.32 10.11 -17.55
N SER A 203 -16.07 11.21 -17.70
CA SER A 203 -15.58 12.47 -18.27
C SER A 203 -14.56 13.15 -17.36
N GLU A 204 -14.77 13.15 -16.04
CA GLU A 204 -13.79 13.66 -15.07
C GLU A 204 -12.44 12.92 -15.15
N LEU A 205 -12.49 11.59 -15.36
CA LEU A 205 -11.30 10.75 -15.44
C LEU A 205 -10.61 10.80 -16.82
N SER A 206 -11.35 11.19 -17.87
CA SER A 206 -10.87 11.27 -19.25
C SER A 206 -11.48 12.48 -19.98
N PRO A 207 -11.04 13.71 -19.62
CA PRO A 207 -11.67 14.95 -20.09
C PRO A 207 -11.54 15.19 -21.59
N ASP A 208 -10.54 14.58 -22.23
CA ASP A 208 -10.26 14.74 -23.67
C ASP A 208 -10.97 13.68 -24.55
N ASP A 209 -11.78 12.78 -23.96
CA ASP A 209 -12.51 11.76 -24.72
C ASP A 209 -13.85 12.34 -25.20
N GLU A 210 -13.87 12.77 -26.46
CA GLU A 210 -15.06 13.33 -27.12
C GLU A 210 -16.26 12.37 -27.09
N THR A 211 -16.01 11.05 -27.16
CA THR A 211 -17.10 10.07 -27.17
C THR A 211 -17.81 10.02 -25.81
N ILE A 212 -17.06 10.20 -24.72
CA ILE A 212 -17.62 10.28 -23.37
C ILE A 212 -18.36 11.60 -23.18
N ALA A 213 -17.78 12.71 -23.65
CA ALA A 213 -18.41 14.04 -23.57
C ALA A 213 -19.74 14.08 -24.33
N GLU A 214 -19.81 13.52 -25.53
CA GLU A 214 -21.03 13.39 -26.32
C GLU A 214 -22.08 12.51 -25.62
N ALA A 215 -21.66 11.37 -25.06
CA ALA A 215 -22.58 10.48 -24.33
C ALA A 215 -23.15 11.15 -23.07
N LEU A 216 -22.32 11.90 -22.34
CA LEU A 216 -22.76 12.67 -21.17
C LEU A 216 -23.79 13.73 -21.58
N LYS A 217 -23.51 14.49 -22.65
CA LYS A 217 -24.42 15.51 -23.17
C LYS A 217 -25.77 14.91 -23.56
N ASP A 218 -25.79 13.81 -24.31
CA ASP A 218 -27.03 13.09 -24.67
C ASP A 218 -27.82 12.64 -23.43
N ALA A 219 -27.13 12.16 -22.39
CA ALA A 219 -27.78 11.76 -21.14
C ALA A 219 -28.35 12.96 -20.36
N GLU A 220 -27.64 14.10 -20.31
CA GLU A 220 -28.11 15.32 -19.66
C GLU A 220 -29.31 15.95 -20.39
N GLU A 221 -29.31 15.94 -21.72
CA GLU A 221 -30.45 16.38 -22.54
C GLU A 221 -31.69 15.50 -22.30
N LYS A 222 -31.52 14.17 -22.21
CA LYS A 222 -32.60 13.23 -21.83
C LYS A 222 -33.12 13.46 -20.42
N LEU A 223 -32.25 13.82 -19.49
CA LEU A 223 -32.65 14.14 -18.12
C LEU A 223 -33.51 15.41 -18.07
N GLY A 224 -33.12 16.44 -18.84
CA GLY A 224 -33.87 17.72 -18.90
C GLY A 224 -35.14 17.69 -19.74
N SER A 225 -35.29 16.71 -20.64
CA SER A 225 -36.48 16.54 -21.49
C SER A 225 -37.50 15.54 -20.94
N SER A 226 -37.14 14.77 -19.90
CA SER A 226 -38.10 13.97 -19.16
C SER A 226 -39.11 14.90 -18.49
N PRO A 227 -40.44 14.67 -18.62
CA PRO A 227 -41.42 15.45 -17.90
C PRO A 227 -41.04 15.44 -16.43
N VAL A 228 -40.95 16.61 -15.83
CA VAL A 228 -40.89 16.73 -14.39
C VAL A 228 -42.20 16.13 -13.89
N GLU A 229 -42.21 14.83 -13.59
CA GLU A 229 -43.19 14.29 -12.64
C GLU A 229 -42.86 15.00 -11.33
N SER A 230 -43.52 16.13 -11.12
CA SER A 230 -43.64 16.77 -9.83
C SER A 230 -44.45 15.82 -8.96
N ASP A 231 -43.79 14.75 -8.50
CA ASP A 231 -44.31 13.90 -7.46
C ASP A 231 -44.08 14.64 -6.14
N ASP A 232 -44.92 15.64 -5.92
CA ASP A 232 -44.97 16.51 -4.74
C ASP A 232 -45.57 15.75 -3.54
N ASN A 233 -45.24 14.46 -3.41
CA ASN A 233 -45.66 13.61 -2.31
C ASN A 233 -44.69 12.44 -2.02
N PHE A 234 -43.38 12.70 -2.00
CA PHE A 234 -42.46 11.81 -1.29
C PHE A 234 -42.25 12.32 0.15
N GLN A 235 -43.08 11.81 1.07
CA GLN A 235 -42.77 11.87 2.50
C GLN A 235 -41.56 10.99 2.80
N PRO A 236 -40.49 11.50 3.44
CA PRO A 236 -39.40 10.65 3.88
C PRO A 236 -39.90 9.83 5.07
N SER A 237 -40.15 8.55 4.82
CA SER A 237 -40.40 7.56 5.88
C SER A 237 -39.13 7.43 6.71
N SER A 238 -39.18 8.01 7.91
CA SER A 238 -38.13 7.93 8.92
C SER A 238 -38.08 6.51 9.45
N SER A 239 -36.97 5.80 9.20
CA SER A 239 -36.56 4.68 10.02
C SER A 239 -35.12 4.92 10.48
N GLN A 240 -34.96 4.80 11.78
CA GLN A 240 -33.91 5.36 12.60
C GLN A 240 -32.53 4.75 12.31
N ILE A 241 -31.52 5.60 12.14
CA ILE A 241 -30.15 5.27 12.54
C ILE A 241 -29.72 6.35 13.52
N VAL A 242 -29.60 5.95 14.78
CA VAL A 242 -29.03 6.76 15.85
C VAL A 242 -27.55 6.92 15.58
N VAL A 243 -27.11 8.15 15.31
CA VAL A 243 -25.70 8.54 15.37
C VAL A 243 -25.59 9.66 16.41
N GLU A 244 -25.04 9.33 17.56
CA GLU A 244 -24.55 10.34 18.51
C GLU A 244 -23.24 10.95 17.99
N LYS A 245 -23.17 12.28 18.02
CA LYS A 245 -22.00 13.12 17.72
C LYS A 245 -20.88 12.89 18.74
N PRO A 246 -19.63 13.30 18.43
CA PRO A 246 -19.23 14.62 18.94
C PRO A 246 -18.34 15.49 18.02
N LYS A 247 -18.70 16.78 18.04
CA LYS A 247 -17.92 18.03 18.07
C LYS A 247 -16.76 18.27 17.08
N GLU A 248 -16.98 19.35 16.31
CA GLU A 248 -16.02 20.15 15.57
C GLU A 248 -14.82 20.63 16.40
N MET A 249 -13.68 20.82 15.72
CA MET A 249 -12.86 22.03 15.92
C MET A 249 -12.15 22.42 14.61
N LEU A 250 -12.35 23.69 14.25
CA LEU A 250 -11.89 24.45 13.10
C LEU A 250 -10.38 24.36 12.79
N MET A 251 -10.01 24.49 11.50
CA MET A 251 -9.33 25.71 10.99
C MET A 251 -9.06 25.66 9.47
N ASN A 252 -9.23 26.85 8.85
CA ASN A 252 -8.89 27.31 7.50
C ASN A 252 -7.47 26.86 7.03
N ASP A 253 -7.07 26.89 5.75
CA ASP A 253 -7.11 28.01 4.81
C ASP A 253 -6.58 27.60 3.41
N GLN A 254 -6.97 28.38 2.39
CA GLN A 254 -6.37 28.67 1.06
C GLN A 254 -5.19 27.78 0.58
N GLY A 255 -5.13 27.27 -0.66
CA GLY A 255 -5.44 27.90 -1.94
C GLY A 255 -4.19 27.83 -2.85
N THR A 256 -4.41 27.60 -4.15
CA THR A 256 -3.49 27.76 -5.30
C THR A 256 -2.51 26.62 -5.70
N GLY A 257 -2.74 26.08 -6.90
CA GLY A 257 -1.91 26.37 -8.07
C GLY A 257 -0.70 25.48 -8.40
N GLN A 258 -0.80 24.82 -9.57
CA GLN A 258 0.24 24.56 -10.59
C GLN A 258 1.15 23.30 -10.52
N SER A 259 0.86 22.40 -11.47
CA SER A 259 1.71 21.82 -12.54
C SER A 259 3.16 21.33 -12.28
N SER A 260 3.34 20.06 -12.70
CA SER A 260 4.50 19.43 -13.37
C SER A 260 5.86 19.40 -12.67
N SER A 261 6.32 18.20 -12.33
CA SER A 261 7.45 17.50 -13.00
C SER A 261 8.06 16.45 -12.08
N SER A 262 8.31 15.29 -12.66
CA SER A 262 8.92 14.11 -12.06
C SER A 262 10.39 14.35 -11.70
N THR A 263 10.74 14.22 -10.42
CA THR A 263 12.06 13.75 -9.97
C THR A 263 11.91 12.90 -8.71
N SER A 264 12.53 11.73 -8.73
CA SER A 264 12.50 10.72 -7.67
C SER A 264 13.47 11.09 -6.54
N SER A 265 12.96 11.29 -5.34
CA SER A 265 13.72 11.20 -4.08
C SER A 265 12.77 10.74 -2.98
N ALA A 266 13.15 9.66 -2.28
CA ALA A 266 12.37 9.15 -1.15
C ALA A 266 12.33 10.22 -0.04
N PRO A 267 11.16 10.48 0.59
CA PRO A 267 11.06 11.49 1.63
C PRO A 267 11.82 11.03 2.88
N LEU A 268 12.63 11.92 3.45
CA LEU A 268 13.21 11.76 4.79
C LEU A 268 12.08 11.58 5.82
N PRO A 269 12.29 10.77 6.87
CA PRO A 269 11.26 10.52 7.88
C PRO A 269 10.89 11.83 8.59
N THR A 270 9.59 12.08 8.72
CA THR A 270 9.03 13.26 9.38
C THR A 270 9.42 13.31 10.86
N ALA A 271 9.41 14.51 11.46
CA ALA A 271 9.75 14.71 12.87
C ALA A 271 8.89 13.83 13.81
N ASP A 272 7.61 13.66 13.48
CA ASP A 272 6.68 12.80 14.22
C ASP A 272 7.05 11.31 14.15
N MET A 273 7.60 10.88 13.00
CA MET A 273 8.04 9.50 12.81
C MET A 273 9.37 9.23 13.53
N GLN A 274 10.27 10.22 13.58
CA GLN A 274 11.47 10.17 14.42
C GLN A 274 11.14 10.16 15.92
N GLU A 275 10.15 10.93 16.36
CA GLU A 275 9.73 11.00 17.75
C GLU A 275 8.96 9.75 18.19
N ALA A 276 8.12 9.18 17.31
CA ALA A 276 7.48 7.89 17.51
C ALA A 276 8.50 6.75 17.63
N MET A 277 9.53 6.74 16.78
CA MET A 277 10.63 5.77 16.87
C MET A 277 11.44 5.95 18.16
N LYS A 278 11.70 7.20 18.55
CA LYS A 278 12.39 7.56 19.81
C LYS A 278 11.60 7.14 21.05
N ASN A 279 10.29 7.28 21.04
CA ASN A 279 9.43 6.84 22.15
C ASN A 279 9.26 5.32 22.20
N SER A 280 9.27 4.64 21.04
CA SER A 280 9.31 3.17 20.98
C SER A 280 10.61 2.59 21.56
N MET A 281 11.76 3.23 21.34
CA MET A 281 13.04 2.80 21.92
C MET A 281 13.16 3.00 23.44
N LYS A 282 12.20 3.67 24.08
CA LYS A 282 12.12 3.79 25.55
C LYS A 282 11.35 2.62 26.19
N ASP A 283 10.69 1.78 25.40
CA ASP A 283 9.97 0.61 25.88
C ASP A 283 10.97 -0.47 26.37
N PRO A 284 10.91 -0.91 27.64
CA PRO A 284 11.79 -1.93 28.19
C PRO A 284 11.81 -3.24 27.38
N ALA A 285 10.68 -3.63 26.79
CA ALA A 285 10.60 -4.85 25.98
C ALA A 285 11.31 -4.69 24.63
N MET A 286 11.21 -3.51 24.02
CA MET A 286 11.92 -3.19 22.78
C MET A 286 13.43 -3.04 23.01
N GLN A 287 13.83 -2.50 24.17
CA GLN A 287 15.24 -2.43 24.58
C GLN A 287 15.84 -3.81 24.79
N GLN A 288 15.11 -4.74 25.41
CA GLN A 288 15.54 -6.14 25.55
C GLN A 288 15.65 -6.84 24.19
N MET A 289 14.69 -6.60 23.29
CA MET A 289 14.74 -7.13 21.93
C MET A 289 15.96 -6.58 21.16
N LEU A 290 16.22 -5.28 21.23
CA LEU A 290 17.38 -4.64 20.59
C LEU A 290 18.70 -5.13 21.21
N ALA A 291 18.78 -5.27 22.53
CA ALA A 291 19.94 -5.82 23.22
C ALA A 291 20.21 -7.28 22.83
N SER A 292 19.15 -8.09 22.69
CA SER A 292 19.25 -9.49 22.26
C SER A 292 19.70 -9.62 20.79
N MET A 293 19.23 -8.72 19.92
CA MET A 293 19.71 -8.61 18.55
C MET A 293 21.18 -8.22 18.54
N MET A 294 21.57 -7.16 19.24
CA MET A 294 22.97 -6.69 19.30
C MET A 294 23.94 -7.73 19.85
N LYS A 295 23.51 -8.56 20.80
CA LYS A 295 24.31 -9.66 21.35
C LYS A 295 24.60 -10.77 20.32
N ASN A 296 23.75 -10.89 19.29
CA ASN A 296 23.84 -11.93 18.25
C ASN A 296 24.17 -11.37 16.85
N ILE A 297 24.53 -10.08 16.73
CA ILE A 297 25.01 -9.51 15.47
C ILE A 297 26.38 -10.11 15.14
N SER A 298 26.51 -10.69 13.94
CA SER A 298 27.79 -11.19 13.45
C SER A 298 28.76 -10.04 13.13
N PRO A 299 30.08 -10.26 13.20
CA PRO A 299 31.07 -9.21 12.91
C PRO A 299 30.91 -8.64 11.51
N GLU A 300 30.51 -9.48 10.54
CA GLU A 300 30.28 -9.10 9.14
C GLU A 300 29.07 -8.16 8.98
N MET A 301 27.96 -8.45 9.68
CA MET A 301 26.81 -7.55 9.68
C MET A 301 27.13 -6.24 10.39
N MET A 302 27.93 -6.27 11.46
CA MET A 302 28.36 -5.06 12.16
C MET A 302 29.27 -4.18 11.29
N ALA A 303 30.23 -4.79 10.58
CA ALA A 303 31.10 -4.08 9.64
C ALA A 303 30.29 -3.44 8.50
N SER A 304 29.38 -4.20 7.87
CA SER A 304 28.50 -3.70 6.80
C SER A 304 27.61 -2.55 7.27
N MET A 305 27.06 -2.65 8.48
CA MET A 305 26.21 -1.61 9.06
C MET A 305 27.02 -0.37 9.45
N SER A 306 28.23 -0.53 9.99
CA SER A 306 29.12 0.59 10.29
C SER A 306 29.47 1.39 9.02
N GLU A 307 29.72 0.71 7.90
CA GLU A 307 30.02 1.32 6.61
C GLU A 307 28.83 2.11 6.07
N GLN A 308 27.61 1.60 6.26
CA GLN A 308 26.37 2.30 5.90
C GLN A 308 26.14 3.59 6.72
N PHE A 309 26.62 3.63 7.98
CA PHE A 309 26.61 4.82 8.82
C PHE A 309 27.88 5.68 8.69
N GLY A 310 28.74 5.38 7.69
CA GLY A 310 29.91 6.18 7.35
C GLY A 310 31.14 5.94 8.23
N MET A 311 31.13 4.91 9.07
CA MET A 311 32.29 4.49 9.87
C MET A 311 32.86 3.19 9.29
N LYS A 312 34.07 3.23 8.72
CA LYS A 312 34.71 2.00 8.22
C LYS A 312 35.35 1.25 9.39
N LEU A 313 34.60 0.38 10.06
CA LEU A 313 35.20 -0.60 10.96
C LEU A 313 35.70 -1.78 10.13
N SER A 314 36.98 -2.14 10.31
CA SER A 314 37.50 -3.39 9.75
C SER A 314 36.78 -4.59 10.37
N THR A 315 36.74 -5.72 9.67
CA THR A 315 36.13 -6.95 10.19
C THR A 315 36.79 -7.43 11.49
N GLU A 316 38.09 -7.15 11.66
CA GLU A 316 38.86 -7.46 12.87
C GLU A 316 38.51 -6.54 14.04
N ASP A 317 38.28 -5.25 13.77
CA ASP A 317 37.84 -4.28 14.78
C ASP A 317 36.37 -4.46 15.14
N ALA A 318 35.53 -4.88 14.19
CA ALA A 318 34.15 -5.28 14.42
C ALA A 318 34.05 -6.55 15.29
N ALA A 319 34.95 -7.52 15.11
CA ALA A 319 35.04 -8.70 15.97
C ALA A 319 35.48 -8.34 17.40
N LYS A 320 36.47 -7.46 17.55
CA LYS A 320 36.89 -6.94 18.87
C LYS A 320 35.79 -6.12 19.53
N ALA A 321 35.05 -5.32 18.76
CA ALA A 321 33.90 -4.56 19.24
C ALA A 321 32.75 -5.48 19.68
N GLN A 322 32.44 -6.53 18.91
CA GLN A 322 31.46 -7.55 19.30
C GLN A 322 31.90 -8.28 20.57
N GLN A 323 33.19 -8.63 20.70
CA GLN A 323 33.72 -9.30 21.88
C GLN A 323 33.65 -8.39 23.11
N ALA A 324 33.99 -7.10 22.97
CA ALA A 324 33.83 -6.09 24.02
C ALA A 324 32.35 -5.82 24.36
N MET A 325 31.44 -5.94 23.40
CA MET A 325 29.99 -5.84 23.64
C MET A 325 29.40 -7.08 24.30
N SER A 326 29.97 -8.26 24.03
CA SER A 326 29.54 -9.53 24.64
C SER A 326 29.97 -9.66 26.11
N SER A 327 31.01 -8.92 26.52
CA SER A 327 31.48 -8.85 27.91
C SER A 327 30.80 -7.77 28.75
N LEU A 328 30.01 -6.89 28.13
CA LEU A 328 29.21 -5.89 28.84
C LEU A 328 27.90 -6.50 29.33
N SER A 329 27.56 -6.30 30.60
CA SER A 329 26.28 -6.73 31.15
C SER A 329 25.14 -5.88 30.58
N ALA A 330 23.90 -6.41 30.59
CA ALA A 330 22.72 -5.67 30.12
C ALA A 330 22.52 -4.34 30.88
N GLU A 331 23.00 -4.25 32.11
CA GLU A 331 22.97 -3.04 32.94
C GLU A 331 24.02 -2.01 32.49
N ASP A 332 25.20 -2.44 32.05
CA ASP A 332 26.23 -1.56 31.51
C ASP A 332 25.84 -0.98 30.15
N LEU A 333 25.18 -1.79 29.31
CA LEU A 333 24.63 -1.36 28.03
C LEU A 333 23.55 -0.27 28.22
N ASN A 334 22.71 -0.43 29.24
CA ASN A 334 21.66 0.54 29.58
C ASN A 334 22.25 1.86 30.08
N ARG A 335 23.28 1.81 30.95
CA ARG A 335 24.01 3.03 31.39
C ARG A 335 24.68 3.75 30.23
N MET A 336 25.26 3.00 29.28
CA MET A 336 25.90 3.55 28.09
C MET A 336 24.88 4.26 27.17
N MET A 337 23.69 3.70 27.00
CA MET A 337 22.60 4.34 26.23
C MET A 337 22.12 5.64 26.87
N ILE A 338 22.00 5.69 28.20
CA ILE A 338 21.65 6.91 28.95
C ILE A 338 22.76 7.98 28.80
N TRP A 339 24.02 7.57 28.80
CA TRP A 339 25.16 8.47 28.59
C TRP A 339 25.21 9.01 27.16
N MET A 340 24.92 8.16 26.16
CA MET A 340 24.81 8.54 24.75
C MET A 340 23.67 9.53 24.49
N GLU A 341 22.51 9.38 25.14
CA GLU A 341 21.39 10.32 25.03
C GLU A 341 21.78 11.71 25.59
N ARG A 342 22.50 11.75 26.71
CA ARG A 342 23.02 12.99 27.31
C ARG A 342 24.11 13.66 26.47
N ALA A 343 25.05 12.87 25.94
CA ALA A 343 26.12 13.37 25.08
C ALA A 343 25.55 13.94 23.76
N ARG A 344 24.54 13.27 23.17
CA ARG A 344 23.88 13.71 21.94
C ARG A 344 23.10 15.01 22.13
N GLN A 345 22.39 15.16 23.26
CA GLN A 345 21.72 16.40 23.62
C GLN A 345 22.72 17.56 23.83
N GLY A 346 23.88 17.31 24.44
CA GLY A 346 24.94 18.31 24.59
C GLY A 346 25.52 18.79 23.25
N VAL A 347 25.72 17.87 22.30
CA VAL A 347 26.20 18.19 20.95
C VAL A 347 25.14 18.91 20.10
N GLU A 348 23.85 18.62 20.29
CA GLU A 348 22.75 19.35 19.64
C GLU A 348 22.57 20.77 20.16
N VAL A 349 22.75 21.00 21.47
CA VAL A 349 22.73 22.35 22.05
C VAL A 349 23.92 23.18 21.54
N ALA A 350 25.12 22.59 21.48
CA ALA A 350 26.29 23.26 20.91
C ALA A 350 26.13 23.56 19.40
N ARG A 351 25.53 22.63 18.64
CA ARG A 351 25.24 22.80 17.20
C ARG A 351 24.17 23.86 16.95
N LYS A 352 23.05 23.86 17.69
CA LYS A 352 22.03 24.91 17.62
C LYS A 352 22.58 26.29 18.01
N THR A 353 23.46 26.36 18.99
CA THR A 353 24.09 27.62 19.41
C THR A 353 25.05 28.15 18.33
N LYS A 354 25.81 27.26 17.69
CA LYS A 354 26.67 27.57 16.55
C LYS A 354 25.87 28.03 15.32
N ASP A 355 24.77 27.35 15.00
CA ASP A 355 23.91 27.68 13.85
C ASP A 355 23.07 28.96 14.09
N TRP A 356 22.67 29.23 15.34
CA TRP A 356 22.06 30.50 15.75
C TRP A 356 23.01 31.69 15.61
N LEU A 357 24.31 31.51 15.96
CA LEU A 357 25.34 32.52 15.76
C LEU A 357 25.65 32.76 14.27
N LEU A 358 25.73 31.70 13.47
CA LEU A 358 26.12 31.77 12.05
C LEU A 358 24.97 32.15 11.09
N GLY A 359 23.72 31.98 11.50
CA GLY A 359 22.52 32.23 10.67
C GLY A 359 22.12 33.70 10.52
N LYS A 360 22.58 34.61 11.40
CA LYS A 360 22.35 36.06 11.26
C LYS A 360 23.65 36.75 10.87
N ARG A 361 23.97 36.76 9.57
CA ARG A 361 25.11 37.54 9.01
C ARG A 361 25.11 39.00 9.47
N GLY A 362 23.93 39.60 9.69
CA GLY A 362 23.78 40.96 10.22
C GLY A 362 24.15 41.13 11.71
N PHE A 363 24.04 40.08 12.53
CA PHE A 363 24.32 40.18 13.98
C PHE A 363 25.82 40.04 14.29
N ILE A 364 26.53 39.17 13.58
CA ILE A 364 28.01 39.12 13.65
C ILE A 364 28.59 40.45 13.15
N LEU A 365 28.08 41.01 12.05
CA LEU A 365 28.47 42.33 11.56
C LEU A 365 28.17 43.43 12.60
N ALA A 366 27.03 43.39 13.28
CA ALA A 366 26.70 44.35 14.34
C ALA A 366 27.63 44.23 15.55
N ILE A 367 27.98 43.02 15.99
CA ILE A 367 28.94 42.81 17.09
C ILE A 367 30.34 43.27 16.67
N VAL A 368 30.80 42.93 15.47
CA VAL A 368 32.09 43.38 14.94
C VAL A 368 32.13 44.90 14.82
N LEU A 369 31.07 45.54 14.32
CA LEU A 369 30.95 47.01 14.24
C LEU A 369 30.91 47.68 15.62
N LEU A 370 30.23 47.08 16.61
CA LEU A 370 30.21 47.60 17.99
C LEU A 370 31.59 47.49 18.67
N ILE A 371 32.30 46.39 18.45
CA ILE A 371 33.68 46.21 18.94
C ILE A 371 34.62 47.19 18.23
N LEU A 372 34.50 47.37 16.91
CA LEU A 372 35.27 48.35 16.15
C LEU A 372 34.99 49.78 16.62
N ALA A 373 33.72 50.15 16.83
CA ALA A 373 33.32 51.46 17.34
C ALA A 373 33.87 51.70 18.75
N PHE A 374 33.88 50.68 19.62
CA PHE A 374 34.45 50.77 20.96
C PHE A 374 35.97 50.95 20.92
N ILE A 375 36.68 50.21 20.07
CA ILE A 375 38.14 50.33 19.88
C ILE A 375 38.50 51.70 19.29
N LEU A 376 37.77 52.17 18.27
CA LEU A 376 37.99 53.49 17.66
C LEU A 376 37.73 54.65 18.64
N ARG A 377 36.79 54.48 19.57
CA ARG A 377 36.52 55.43 20.66
C ARG A 377 37.63 55.43 21.71
N GLN A 378 38.18 54.27 22.06
CA GLN A 378 39.34 54.15 22.97
C GLN A 378 40.63 54.72 22.35
N LEU A 379 40.79 54.61 21.03
CA LEU A 379 41.95 55.13 20.29
C LEU A 379 41.81 56.60 19.87
N GLY A 380 40.72 57.29 20.24
CA GLY A 380 40.54 58.72 20.01
C GLY A 380 40.26 59.14 18.56
N PHE A 381 39.92 58.19 17.68
CA PHE A 381 39.66 58.47 16.25
C PHE A 381 38.26 59.02 15.96
N ILE A 382 37.30 58.84 16.88
CA ILE A 382 35.94 59.37 16.77
C ILE A 382 35.66 60.19 18.04
N GLY A 383 36.00 61.48 17.95
CA GLY A 383 35.70 62.52 18.93
C GLY A 383 35.52 63.83 18.18
N GLY A 384 34.27 64.30 18.12
CA GLY A 384 33.82 65.48 17.39
C GLY A 384 32.39 65.31 16.92
#